data_AF-A0A7X4XR46-F1
#
_entry.id   AF-A0A7X4XR46-F1
#
_cell.length_a   1.000
_cell.length_b   1.000
_cell.length_c   1.000
_cell.angle_alpha   90.00
_cell.angle_beta   90.00
_cell.angle_gamma   90.00
#
_symmetry.space_group_name_H-M   'P 1'
#
loop_
_entity.id
_entity.type
_entity.pdbx_description
1 polymer ?
#
loop_
_entity_poly.entity_id
_entity_poly.type
_entity_poly.pdbx_seq_one_letter_code
_entity_poly.pdbx_strand_id
1 'polypeptide(L)' 'AEGIIGAVKEVGVEVPVVVRLEGTNAEIGREVLAKSGLDIIAAESLTDAAKKVVAAAEGK' A
#
# COMPACT_ATOMS: atom_id res chain seq x y z
N ALA A 1 6.72 -4.06 -5.44
CA ALA A 1 6.13 -4.43 -4.14
C ALA A 1 7.21 -4.67 -3.09
N GLU A 2 8.18 -5.55 -3.33
CA GLU A 2 9.25 -5.88 -2.37
C GLU A 2 10.06 -4.67 -1.89
N GLY A 3 10.41 -3.73 -2.79
CA GLY A 3 11.10 -2.50 -2.40
C GLY A 3 10.32 -1.61 -1.42
N ILE A 4 8.98 -1.61 -1.50
CA ILE A 4 8.13 -0.85 -0.58
C ILE A 4 8.11 -1.54 0.78
N ILE A 5 7.97 -2.87 0.82
CA ILE A 5 8.01 -3.66 2.05
C ILE A 5 9.35 -3.47 2.76
N GLY A 6 10.46 -3.52 2.01
CA GLY A 6 11.80 -3.27 2.52
C GLY A 6 11.92 -1.86 3.13
N ALA A 7 11.51 -0.84 2.39
CA ALA A 7 11.54 0.54 2.86
C ALA A 7 10.68 0.78 4.11
N VAL A 8 9.47 0.21 4.16
CA VAL A 8 8.57 0.35 5.33
C VAL A 8 9.16 -0.32 6.57
N LYS A 9 9.79 -1.50 6.41
CA LYS A 9 10.46 -2.20 7.52
C LYS A 9 11.74 -1.50 7.98
N GLU A 10 12.51 -0.95 7.05
CA GLU A 10 13.76 -0.26 7.36
C GLU A 10 13.53 1.11 8.00
N VAL A 11 12.56 1.87 7.49
CA VAL A 11 12.22 3.22 7.98
C VAL A 11 11.31 3.16 9.21
N GLY A 12 10.62 2.05 9.46
CA GLY A 12 9.75 1.89 10.62
C GLY A 12 8.52 2.79 10.53
N VAL A 13 7.83 2.78 9.40
CA VAL A 13 6.67 3.67 9.17
C VAL A 13 5.48 3.19 10.01
N GLU A 14 5.06 4.01 10.97
CA GLU A 14 3.92 3.75 11.88
C GLU A 14 2.57 4.26 11.36
N VAL A 15 2.55 4.82 10.15
CA VAL A 15 1.34 5.37 9.51
C VAL A 15 0.89 4.49 8.35
N PRO A 16 -0.43 4.40 8.07
CA PRO A 16 -0.95 3.59 6.98
C PRO A 16 -0.42 4.06 5.63
N VAL A 17 0.03 3.14 4.79
CA VAL A 17 0.60 3.43 3.47
C VAL A 17 -0.34 2.95 2.38
N VAL A 18 -0.83 3.86 1.54
CA VAL A 18 -1.66 3.49 0.38
C VAL A 18 -0.79 3.37 -0.86
N VAL A 19 -0.80 2.19 -1.50
CA VAL A 19 0.01 1.90 -2.68
C VAL A 19 -0.89 1.54 -3.85
N ARG A 20 -0.70 2.25 -4.95
CA ARG A 20 -1.34 1.93 -6.24
C ARG A 20 -0.30 1.35 -7.18
N LEU A 21 -0.51 0.10 -7.62
CA LEU A 21 0.36 -0.58 -8.59
C LEU A 21 -0.33 -0.63 -9.96
N GLU A 22 0.42 -0.34 -11.02
CA GLU A 22 -0.01 -0.50 -12.42
C GLU A 22 1.04 -1.29 -13.19
N GLY A 23 0.62 -2.07 -14.18
CA GLY A 23 1.49 -2.89 -15.04
C GLY A 23 1.23 -4.39 -14.90
N THR A 24 2.03 -5.19 -15.62
CA THR A 24 1.81 -6.62 -15.86
C THR A 24 1.82 -7.47 -14.58
N ASN A 25 2.54 -7.04 -13.55
CA ASN A 25 2.67 -7.75 -12.27
C ASN A 25 1.98 -7.02 -11.11
N ALA A 26 1.05 -6.09 -11.40
CA ALA A 26 0.34 -5.37 -10.35
C ALA A 26 -0.44 -6.31 -9.43
N GLU A 27 -1.06 -7.34 -9.97
CA GLU A 27 -1.82 -8.35 -9.20
C GLU A 27 -0.93 -9.14 -8.23
N ILE A 28 0.18 -9.69 -8.73
CA ILE A 28 1.20 -10.36 -7.90
C ILE A 28 1.74 -9.40 -6.83
N GLY A 29 2.01 -8.16 -7.20
CA GLY A 29 2.50 -7.14 -6.27
C GLY A 29 1.50 -6.85 -5.15
N ARG A 30 0.20 -6.82 -5.45
CA ARG A 30 -0.87 -6.63 -4.45
C ARG A 30 -0.95 -7.80 -3.48
N GLU A 31 -0.84 -9.03 -3.97
CA GLU A 31 -0.78 -10.20 -3.09
C GLU A 31 0.43 -10.18 -2.16
N VAL A 32 1.60 -9.82 -2.67
CA VAL A 32 2.83 -9.74 -1.88
C VAL A 32 2.70 -8.66 -0.79
N LEU A 33 2.07 -7.53 -1.10
CA LEU A 33 1.79 -6.48 -0.11
C LEU A 33 0.77 -6.96 0.93
N ALA A 34 -0.31 -7.64 0.53
CA ALA A 34 -1.30 -8.17 1.46
C ALA A 34 -0.73 -9.25 2.40
N LYS A 35 0.19 -10.08 1.92
CA LYS A 35 0.89 -11.11 2.70
C LYS A 35 2.00 -10.55 3.60
N SER A 36 2.36 -9.27 3.46
CA SER A 36 3.48 -8.67 4.18
C SER A 36 3.20 -8.45 5.68
N GLY A 37 1.93 -8.45 6.09
CA GLY A 37 1.51 -8.19 7.47
C GLY A 37 1.74 -6.74 7.93
N LEU A 38 2.08 -5.85 7.00
CA LEU A 38 2.24 -4.41 7.23
C LEU A 38 0.93 -3.68 6.92
N ASP A 39 0.72 -2.51 7.52
CA ASP A 39 -0.46 -1.67 7.29
C ASP A 39 -0.38 -0.94 5.93
N ILE A 40 -0.39 -1.75 4.87
CA ILE A 40 -0.27 -1.31 3.49
C ILE A 40 -1.58 -1.61 2.77
N ILE A 41 -2.22 -0.57 2.28
CA ILE A 41 -3.49 -0.64 1.58
C ILE A 41 -3.23 -0.60 0.09
N ALA A 42 -3.57 -1.68 -0.61
CA ALA A 42 -3.48 -1.71 -2.07
C ALA A 42 -4.70 -1.02 -2.73
N ALA A 43 -4.43 -0.14 -3.68
CA ALA A 43 -5.43 0.54 -4.49
C ALA A 43 -5.36 0.12 -5.97
N GLU A 44 -6.52 0.07 -6.61
CA GLU A 44 -6.65 -0.40 -8.01
C GLU A 44 -6.60 0.74 -9.03
N SER A 45 -7.20 1.88 -8.68
CA SER A 45 -7.23 3.09 -9.51
C SER A 45 -6.72 4.29 -8.72
N LEU A 46 -6.39 5.37 -9.44
CA LEU A 46 -5.97 6.62 -8.80
C LEU A 46 -7.09 7.20 -7.91
N THR A 47 -8.33 7.10 -8.37
CA THR A 47 -9.51 7.54 -7.59
C THR A 47 -9.73 6.69 -6.35
N ASP A 48 -9.55 5.37 -6.47
CA ASP A 48 -9.63 4.44 -5.32
C ASP A 48 -8.50 4.74 -4.31
N ALA A 49 -7.28 4.97 -4.78
CA ALA A 49 -6.16 5.37 -3.94
C ALA A 49 -6.44 6.66 -3.18
N ALA A 50 -7.00 7.67 -3.85
CA ALA A 50 -7.38 8.95 -3.25
C ALA A 50 -8.44 8.79 -2.15
N LYS A 51 -9.47 7.96 -2.37
CA LYS A 51 -10.49 7.68 -1.35
C LYS A 51 -9.92 6.94 -0.15
N LYS A 52 -9.10 5.92 -0.40
CA LYS A 52 -8.47 5.10 0.64
C LYS A 52 -7.49 5.89 1.50
N VAL A 53 -6.69 6.77 0.90
CA VAL A 53 -5.74 7.60 1.66
C VAL A 53 -6.45 8.62 2.53
N VAL A 54 -7.54 9.23 2.04
CA VAL A 54 -8.37 10.13 2.84
C VAL A 54 -9.01 9.38 4.01
N ALA A 55 -9.64 8.24 3.76
CA ALA A 55 -10.24 7.43 4.84
C ALA A 55 -9.19 6.96 5.88
N ALA A 56 -7.98 6.60 5.44
CA ALA A 56 -6.89 6.22 6.32
C ALA A 56 -6.35 7.41 7.15
N ALA A 57 -6.45 8.64 6.63
CA ALA A 57 -6.04 9.85 7.33
C ALA A 57 -7.13 10.38 8.28
N GLU A 58 -8.42 10.21 7.94
CA GLU A 58 -9.57 10.66 8.75
C GLU A 58 -9.80 9.81 10.01
N GLY A 59 -9.22 8.61 10.09
CA GLY A 59 -9.29 7.73 11.27
C GLY A 59 -8.39 8.12 12.46
N LYS A 60 -7.77 9.31 12.43
CA LYS A 60 -6.91 9.86 13.50
C LYS A 60 -7.52 11.08 14.18
#